data_AF-A0A921BFH2-F1
#
_entry.id   AF-A0A921BFH2-F1
#
_cell.length_a   1.000
_cell.length_b   1.000
_cell.length_c   1.000
_cell.angle_alpha   90.00
_cell.angle_beta   90.00
_cell.angle_gamma   90.00
#
_symmetry.space_group_name_H-M   'P 1'
#
loop_
_entity.id
_entity.type
_entity.pdbx_description
1 polymer ?
#
loop_
_entity_poly.entity_id
_entity_poly.type
_entity_poly.pdbx_seq_one_letter_code
_entity_poly.pdbx_strand_id
1 'polypeptide(L)' 'MGFDALMLNEHHSTPFCMQGVTNVGASILARITNKAKIIILGNVLPIWDDPLWLAEQLAMIDMISHGG' A
#
# COMPACT_ATOMS: atom_id res chain seq x y z
N MET A 1 11.56 -17.78 -2.75
CA MET A 1 11.88 -16.78 -3.80
C MET A 1 12.49 -15.56 -3.11
N GLY A 2 13.46 -14.88 -3.73
CA GLY A 2 14.29 -13.84 -3.10
C GLY A 2 14.08 -12.45 -3.71
N PHE A 3 12.85 -11.96 -3.68
CA PHE A 3 12.53 -10.60 -4.14
C PHE A 3 12.70 -9.60 -2.99
N ASP A 4 13.34 -8.47 -3.27
CA ASP A 4 13.60 -7.42 -2.28
C ASP A 4 12.37 -6.56 -1.97
N ALA A 5 11.41 -6.49 -2.89
CA ALA A 5 10.20 -5.69 -2.74
C ALA A 5 9.00 -6.24 -3.52
N LEU A 6 7.80 -5.92 -3.03
CA LEU A 6 6.51 -6.14 -3.66
C LEU A 6 5.83 -4.78 -3.87
N MET A 7 5.32 -4.56 -5.08
CA MET A 7 4.78 -3.26 -5.48
C MET A 7 3.29 -3.38 -5.80
N LEU A 8 2.50 -2.50 -5.18
CA LEU A 8 1.07 -2.37 -5.41
C LEU A 8 0.82 -1.14 -6.25
N ASN A 9 0.18 -1.30 -7.42
CA ASN A 9 -0.25 -0.18 -8.25
C ASN A 9 -1.70 0.22 -7.97
N GLU A 10 -2.01 1.50 -8.02
CA GLU A 10 -3.37 1.98 -7.84
C GLU A 10 -4.06 2.20 -9.18
N HIS A 11 -5.27 1.65 -9.33
CA HIS A 11 -6.10 1.84 -10.52
C HIS A 11 -7.57 1.97 -10.14
N HIS A 12 -8.24 2.94 -10.75
CA HIS A 12 -9.67 3.17 -10.60
C HIS A 12 -10.36 3.01 -11.95
N SER A 13 -11.52 2.37 -11.96
CA SER A 13 -12.41 2.31 -13.12
C SER A 13 -11.83 1.63 -14.38
N THR A 14 -10.84 0.74 -14.22
CA THR A 14 -10.25 -0.06 -15.32
C THR A 14 -10.56 -1.55 -15.16
N PRO A 15 -11.04 -2.26 -16.21
CA PRO A 15 -11.45 -3.66 -16.10
C PRO A 15 -10.29 -4.65 -15.90
N PHE A 16 -9.04 -4.21 -16.07
CA PHE A 16 -7.86 -5.07 -16.01
C PHE A 16 -7.10 -4.99 -14.68
N CYS A 17 -7.46 -4.07 -13.79
CA CYS A 17 -6.82 -3.87 -12.49
C CYS A 17 -7.88 -3.54 -11.44
N MET A 18 -8.06 -4.45 -10.48
CA MET A 18 -9.08 -4.37 -9.42
C MET A 18 -8.55 -3.72 -8.13
N GLN A 19 -7.50 -2.90 -8.23
CA GLN A 19 -6.75 -2.40 -7.08
C GLN A 19 -6.99 -0.90 -6.87
N GLY A 20 -8.23 -0.54 -6.53
CA GLY A 20 -8.64 0.85 -6.26
C GLY A 20 -8.31 1.35 -4.85
N VAL A 21 -8.02 0.45 -3.90
CA VAL A 21 -7.63 0.83 -2.53
C VAL A 21 -6.36 0.07 -2.14
N THR A 22 -5.21 0.61 -2.54
CA THR A 22 -3.90 -0.03 -2.37
C THR A 22 -3.49 -0.21 -0.90
N ASN A 23 -3.87 0.72 -0.03
CA ASN A 23 -3.58 0.65 1.42
C ASN A 23 -4.13 -0.62 2.08
N VAL A 24 -5.29 -1.13 1.64
CA VAL A 24 -5.88 -2.38 2.17
C VAL A 24 -5.00 -3.57 1.80
N GLY A 25 -4.61 -3.69 0.53
CA GLY A 25 -3.67 -4.72 0.09
C GLY A 25 -2.33 -4.63 0.81
N ALA A 26 -1.81 -3.42 0.99
CA ALA A 26 -0.56 -3.16 1.69
C ALA A 26 -0.63 -3.63 3.16
N SER A 27 -1.73 -3.37 3.86
CA SER A 27 -1.91 -3.82 5.26
C SER A 27 -1.90 -5.35 5.40
N ILE A 28 -2.48 -6.07 4.44
CA ILE A 28 -2.45 -7.54 4.40
C ILE A 28 -1.02 -8.02 4.14
N LEU A 29 -0.33 -7.43 3.16
CA LEU A 29 1.06 -7.74 2.85
C LEU A 29 1.99 -7.46 4.04
N ALA A 30 1.80 -6.34 4.73
CA ALA A 30 2.57 -5.96 5.92
C ALA A 30 2.46 -7.02 7.02
N ARG A 31 1.30 -7.66 7.15
CA ARG A 31 1.08 -8.73 8.13
C ARG A 31 1.70 -10.07 7.72
N ILE A 32 1.65 -10.43 6.44
CA ILE A 32 2.04 -11.78 5.99
C ILE A 32 3.48 -11.86 5.49
N THR A 33 4.09 -10.74 5.13
CA THR A 33 5.46 -10.66 4.63
C THR A 33 6.40 -10.11 5.70
N ASN A 34 7.62 -10.66 5.76
CA ASN A 34 8.63 -10.29 6.77
C ASN A 34 10.00 -9.97 6.15
N LYS A 35 10.13 -10.05 4.83
CA LYS A 35 11.43 -9.95 4.14
C LYS A 35 11.42 -9.03 2.93
N ALA A 36 10.29 -8.95 2.23
CA ALA A 36 10.15 -8.09 1.06
C ALA A 36 9.57 -6.74 1.51
N LYS A 37 10.13 -5.66 0.98
CA LYS A 37 9.61 -4.31 1.21
C LYS A 37 8.30 -4.09 0.49
N ILE A 38 7.42 -3.27 1.03
CA ILE A 38 6.13 -2.96 0.39
C ILE A 38 6.20 -1.57 -0.22
N ILE A 39 5.91 -1.48 -1.52
CA ILE A 39 5.92 -0.22 -2.27
C ILE A 39 4.51 0.05 -2.77
N ILE A 40 3.95 1.21 -2.42
CA ILE A 40 2.67 1.66 -2.97
C ILE A 40 2.94 2.67 -4.09
N LEU A 41 2.55 2.33 -5.31
CA LEU A 41 2.67 3.17 -6.48
C LEU A 41 1.29 3.67 -6.92
N GLY A 42 1.08 4.97 -6.74
CA GLY A 42 -0.17 5.59 -7.12
C GLY A 42 -1.11 5.88 -5.97
N ASN A 43 -0.63 5.87 -4.72
CA ASN A 43 -1.35 6.48 -3.61
C ASN A 43 -1.32 8.02 -3.75
N VAL A 44 -2.13 8.53 -4.68
CA VAL A 44 -2.02 9.89 -5.19
C VAL A 44 -2.51 10.88 -4.13
N LEU A 45 -1.57 11.52 -3.44
CA LEU A 45 -1.83 12.54 -2.41
C LEU A 45 -2.92 13.56 -2.81
N PRO A 46 -2.91 14.14 -4.04
CA PRO A 46 -3.96 15.06 -4.49
C PRO A 46 -5.39 14.52 -4.59
N ILE A 47 -5.59 13.19 -4.61
CA ILE A 47 -6.93 12.58 -4.77
C ILE A 47 -7.60 12.35 -3.40
N TRP A 48 -6.82 12.30 -2.31
CA TRP A 48 -7.38 12.15 -0.98
C TRP A 48 -7.93 13.48 -0.48
N ASP A 49 -9.23 13.50 -0.16
CA ASP A 49 -9.90 14.66 0.41
C ASP A 49 -9.30 15.07 1.78
N ASP A 50 -8.86 14.07 2.56
CA ASP A 50 -8.19 14.27 3.84
C ASP A 50 -6.77 13.66 3.83
N PRO A 51 -5.72 14.50 3.72
CA PRO A 51 -4.34 14.03 3.75
C PRO A 51 -3.91 13.51 5.14
N LEU A 52 -4.58 13.91 6.23
CA LEU A 52 -4.28 13.39 7.56
C LEU A 52 -4.71 11.93 7.68
N TRP A 53 -5.91 11.62 7.20
CA TRP A 53 -6.41 10.24 7.14
C TRP A 53 -5.48 9.33 6.33
N LEU A 54 -4.90 9.84 5.24
CA LEU A 54 -3.92 9.08 4.47
C LEU A 54 -2.64 8.81 5.28
N ALA A 55 -2.12 9.83 5.97
CA ALA A 55 -0.93 9.70 6.79
C ALA A 55 -1.15 8.68 7.92
N GLU A 56 -2.32 8.67 8.56
CA GLU A 56 -2.68 7.71 9.61
C GLU A 56 -2.69 6.27 9.11
N GLN A 57 -3.27 6.04 7.92
CA GLN A 57 -3.27 4.70 7.30
C GLN A 57 -1.85 4.22 6.98
N LEU A 58 -1.02 5.09 6.38
CA LEU A 58 0.36 4.75 6.05
C LEU A 58 1.20 4.47 7.31
N ALA A 59 1.03 5.28 8.36
CA ALA A 59 1.68 5.07 9.64
C ALA A 59 1.26 3.74 10.30
N MET A 60 -0.01 3.36 10.19
CA MET A 60 -0.47 2.06 10.69
C MET A 60 0.15 0.90 9.91
N ILE A 61 0.25 1.00 8.59
CA ILE A 61 0.91 -0.02 7.76
C ILE A 61 2.38 -0.15 8.12
N ASP A 62 3.08 0.98 8.29
CA ASP A 62 4.48 1.03 8.72
C ASP A 62 4.69 0.36 10.09
N MET A 63 3.80 0.61 11.04
CA MET A 63 3.83 -0.05 12.35
C MET A 63 3.56 -1.56 12.27
N ILE A 64 2.69 -2.01 11.37
CA ILE A 64 2.43 -3.45 11.15
C ILE A 64 3.62 -4.12 10.46
N SER A 65 4.26 -3.45 9.49
CA SER A 65 5.43 -3.97 8.78
C SER A 65 6.74 -3.82 9.56
N HIS A 66 6.74 -3.10 10.68
CA HIS A 66 7.91 -2.75 11.48
C HIS A 66 8.94 -1.92 10.69
N GLY A 67 8.47 -1.02 9.81
CA GLY A 67 9.33 -0.22 8.93
C GLY A 67 9.86 -0.96 7.71
N GLY A 68 9.28 -2.13 7.41
CA GLY A 68 9.58 -2.97 6.24
C GLY A 68 8.85 -2.52 4.99
#